data_AF-A0A1C6UAR8-F1
#
_entry.id   AF-A0A1C6UAR8-F1
#
_cell.length_a   1.000
_cell.length_b   1.000
_cell.length_c   1.000
_cell.angle_alpha   90.00
_cell.angle_beta   90.00
_cell.angle_gamma   90.00
#
_symmetry.space_group_name_H-M   'P 1'
#
loop_
_entity.id
_entity.type
_entity.pdbx_description
1 polymer ?
#
loop_
_entity_poly.entity_id
_entity_poly.type
_entity_poly.pdbx_seq_one_letter_code
_entity_poly.pdbx_strand_id
1 'polypeptide(L)'
;MSSPLEAFAGLLDRSVQEIATLAADARSFDASRIGRVADIWDNNTVPLVAAASAPWPLRSRRASAGLRWMADLGADRRRLIVDLDPSLDRVLPAARPERSVHRDYQGRVFPGAFPLTAEIIAALAQDYDLDNGTVRAFTVGPADSGLQVQLTLAAPRRFTPSTGRVARDGSIKPWPAAPLRFTFDGVTDLRFDAEDRLGMVVSRDSVGSAVAIGRSGRLRAIEASVWPDDPRWYESTAGQAADLTTPHGRPQRRKSVRTSALTTPQRAAARALVMLMSHARLVHHYPNQAAGVPILDICRVAAGAGSAILAASARHGAARQKAYAELEQRWRHVPPTAPPDAVRSGPVLLRHARYDEPHDDHDVPRRGCAVLLAAVPDADPASPWALASEEITQPSRFRIASTAFDGVQHVSHDAGTLSIGDKLVVG
;
A
#
# COMPACT_ATOMS: atom_id res chain seq x y z
N MET A 1 26.88 -10.80 17.98
CA MET A 1 25.87 -10.71 16.90
C MET A 1 24.71 -11.62 17.30
N SER A 2 23.49 -11.10 17.34
CA SER A 2 22.29 -11.92 17.60
C SER A 2 22.18 -13.04 16.57
N SER A 3 21.71 -14.21 16.97
CA SER A 3 21.48 -15.30 16.04
C SER A 3 20.45 -14.89 14.95
N PRO A 4 20.49 -15.48 13.74
CA PRO A 4 19.50 -15.14 12.71
C PRO A 4 18.05 -15.34 13.15
N LEU A 5 17.81 -16.27 14.08
CA LEU A 5 16.47 -16.50 14.63
C LEU A 5 16.04 -15.38 15.58
N GLU A 6 16.94 -14.91 16.45
CA GLU A 6 16.68 -13.75 17.32
C GLU A 6 16.50 -12.47 16.52
N ALA A 7 17.28 -12.25 15.46
CA ALA A 7 17.11 -11.10 14.57
C ALA A 7 15.75 -11.14 13.86
N PHE A 8 15.32 -12.33 13.39
CA PHE A 8 14.01 -12.49 12.74
C PHE A 8 12.84 -12.25 13.71
N ALA A 9 12.93 -12.78 14.93
CA ALA A 9 11.94 -12.52 15.97
C ALA A 9 11.93 -11.05 16.44
N GLY A 10 13.10 -10.46 16.66
CA GLY A 10 13.24 -9.08 17.08
C GLY A 10 12.82 -8.06 16.01
N LEU A 11 12.86 -8.44 14.72
CA LEU A 11 12.27 -7.64 13.65
C LEU A 11 10.74 -7.56 13.80
N LEU A 12 10.06 -8.67 14.15
CA LEU A 12 8.61 -8.68 14.40
C LEU A 12 8.25 -7.76 15.56
N ASP A 13 8.99 -7.86 16.66
CA ASP A 13 8.75 -7.03 17.84
C ASP A 13 8.92 -5.53 17.51
N ARG A 14 9.94 -5.17 16.71
CA ARG A 14 10.14 -3.79 16.23
C ARG A 14 9.08 -3.34 15.24
N SER A 15 8.60 -4.21 14.35
CA SER A 15 7.48 -3.89 13.46
C SER A 15 6.20 -3.57 14.24
N VAL A 16 5.86 -4.37 15.26
CA VAL A 16 4.70 -4.12 16.12
C VAL A 16 4.86 -2.79 16.87
N GLN A 17 6.05 -2.53 17.40
CA GLN A 17 6.34 -1.28 18.11
C GLN A 17 6.26 -0.06 17.19
N GLU A 18 6.79 -0.14 15.98
CA GLU A 18 6.71 0.93 14.98
C GLU A 18 5.25 1.27 14.64
N ILE A 19 4.42 0.24 14.35
CA ILE A 19 2.99 0.44 14.09
C ILE A 19 2.30 1.08 15.31
N ALA A 20 2.63 0.63 16.53
CA ALA A 20 2.07 1.20 17.75
C ALA A 20 2.43 2.69 17.90
N THR A 21 3.68 3.06 17.62
CA THR A 21 4.15 4.45 17.67
C THR A 21 3.40 5.31 16.65
N LEU A 22 3.26 4.85 15.41
CA LEU A 22 2.56 5.58 14.34
C LEU A 22 1.06 5.75 14.64
N ALA A 23 0.46 4.81 15.37
CA ALA A 23 -0.95 4.83 15.74
C ALA A 23 -1.25 5.45 17.12
N ALA A 24 -0.23 5.82 17.90
CA ALA A 24 -0.41 6.32 19.27
C ALA A 24 -1.14 7.67 19.32
N ASP A 25 -0.94 8.50 18.30
CA ASP A 25 -1.62 9.78 18.12
C ASP A 25 -2.06 9.90 16.65
N ALA A 26 -3.33 10.23 16.43
CA ALA A 26 -3.87 10.35 15.07
C ALA A 26 -3.14 11.41 14.23
N ARG A 27 -2.49 12.39 14.86
CA ARG A 27 -1.71 13.42 14.15
C ARG A 27 -0.45 12.87 13.49
N SER A 28 0.15 11.82 14.05
CA SER A 28 1.29 11.12 13.46
C SER A 28 0.89 9.93 12.59
N PHE A 29 -0.42 9.66 12.44
CA PHE A 29 -0.91 8.49 11.75
C PHE A 29 -0.46 8.46 10.28
N ASP A 30 0.34 7.46 9.94
CA ASP A 30 0.78 7.18 8.57
C ASP A 30 0.26 5.80 8.15
N ALA A 31 -0.89 5.82 7.46
CA ALA A 31 -1.51 4.62 6.94
C ALA A 31 -0.59 3.86 5.97
N SER A 32 0.20 4.58 5.16
CA SER A 32 1.09 4.00 4.16
C SER A 32 2.23 3.24 4.83
N ARG A 33 2.89 3.85 5.82
CA ARG A 33 3.96 3.21 6.58
C ARG A 33 3.46 2.05 7.43
N ILE A 34 2.32 2.20 8.12
CA ILE A 34 1.67 1.09 8.86
C ILE A 34 1.38 -0.08 7.91
N GLY A 35 0.77 0.20 6.76
CA GLY A 35 0.46 -0.80 5.74
C GLY A 35 1.70 -1.55 5.26
N ARG A 36 2.77 -0.83 4.91
CA ARG A 36 4.03 -1.44 4.45
C ARG A 36 4.69 -2.29 5.54
N VAL A 37 4.73 -1.82 6.79
CA VAL A 37 5.32 -2.58 7.92
C VAL A 37 4.50 -3.83 8.21
N ALA A 38 3.16 -3.77 8.18
CA ALA A 38 2.31 -4.93 8.38
C ALA A 38 2.42 -5.94 7.22
N ASP A 39 2.52 -5.44 5.99
CA ASP A 39 2.59 -6.25 4.76
C ASP A 39 3.83 -7.16 4.69
N ILE A 40 4.96 -6.76 5.31
CA ILE A 40 6.12 -7.67 5.37
C ILE A 40 5.79 -8.95 6.15
N TRP A 41 4.80 -8.96 7.04
CA TRP A 41 4.49 -10.11 7.90
C TRP A 41 3.42 -11.06 7.38
N ASP A 42 2.63 -10.67 6.36
CA ASP A 42 1.57 -11.49 5.76
C ASP A 42 2.10 -12.89 5.36
N ASN A 43 3.16 -12.91 4.56
CA ASN A 43 3.79 -14.17 4.12
C ASN A 43 5.02 -14.60 4.94
N ASN A 44 5.45 -13.83 5.94
CA ASN A 44 6.68 -14.10 6.70
C ASN A 44 6.47 -14.62 8.13
N THR A 45 5.26 -14.49 8.65
CA THR A 45 4.89 -15.04 9.97
C THR A 45 5.04 -16.57 10.02
N VAL A 46 4.55 -17.27 8.99
CA VAL A 46 4.65 -18.75 8.93
C VAL A 46 6.11 -19.20 8.82
N PRO A 47 6.96 -18.61 7.94
CA PRO A 47 8.41 -18.85 7.95
C PRO A 47 9.08 -18.64 9.32
N LEU A 48 8.74 -17.59 10.07
CA LEU A 48 9.30 -17.34 11.41
C LEU A 48 8.95 -18.48 12.38
N VAL A 49 7.67 -18.85 12.48
CA VAL A 49 7.23 -19.95 13.37
C VAL A 49 7.85 -21.29 12.94
N ALA A 50 7.98 -21.53 11.63
CA ALA A 50 8.64 -22.73 11.08
C ALA A 50 10.15 -22.78 11.33
N ALA A 51 10.82 -21.62 11.39
CA ALA A 51 12.22 -21.51 11.76
C ALA A 51 12.41 -21.75 13.27
N ALA A 52 11.61 -21.09 14.11
CA ALA A 52 11.66 -21.25 15.57
C ALA A 52 11.37 -22.70 16.01
N SER A 53 10.40 -23.34 15.35
CA SER A 53 9.98 -24.72 15.68
C SER A 53 10.86 -25.81 15.07
N ALA A 54 11.88 -25.46 14.27
CA ALA A 54 12.75 -26.44 13.65
C ALA A 54 13.63 -27.17 14.67
N PRO A 55 14.04 -28.43 14.39
CA PRO A 55 15.10 -29.09 15.16
C PRO A 55 16.41 -28.29 15.09
N TRP A 56 17.22 -28.36 16.14
CA TRP A 56 18.62 -27.94 16.06
C TRP A 56 19.39 -28.91 15.14
N PRO A 57 20.30 -28.44 14.28
CA PRO A 57 20.78 -27.06 14.09
C PRO A 57 20.03 -26.25 13.01
N LEU A 58 18.90 -26.73 12.50
CA LEU A 58 18.20 -26.15 11.34
C LEU A 58 17.55 -24.78 11.60
N ARG A 59 17.36 -24.40 12.87
CA ARG A 59 16.71 -23.14 13.28
C ARG A 59 17.34 -21.91 12.62
N SER A 60 18.64 -21.70 12.84
CA SER A 60 19.37 -20.55 12.31
C SER A 60 19.37 -20.53 10.78
N ARG A 61 19.58 -21.69 10.13
CA ARG A 61 19.57 -21.80 8.67
C ARG A 61 18.20 -21.43 8.08
N ARG A 62 17.10 -21.87 8.70
CA ARG A 62 15.74 -21.54 8.26
C ARG A 62 15.40 -20.07 8.51
N ALA A 63 15.82 -19.51 9.65
CA ALA A 63 15.64 -18.10 9.93
C ALA A 63 16.39 -17.22 8.92
N SER A 64 17.65 -17.53 8.62
CA SER A 64 18.41 -16.85 7.56
C SER A 64 17.74 -16.99 6.19
N ALA A 65 17.20 -18.17 5.86
CA ALA A 65 16.46 -18.35 4.61
C ALA A 65 15.17 -17.51 4.56
N GLY A 66 14.46 -17.38 5.68
CA GLY A 66 13.29 -16.53 5.83
C GLY A 66 13.60 -15.04 5.65
N LEU A 67 14.59 -14.53 6.38
CA LEU A 67 15.05 -13.15 6.26
C LEU A 67 15.50 -12.81 4.84
N ARG A 68 16.28 -13.70 4.20
CA ARG A 68 16.70 -13.52 2.80
C ARG A 68 15.52 -13.54 1.85
N TRP A 69 14.58 -14.46 2.03
CA TRP A 69 13.39 -14.54 1.20
C TRP A 69 12.56 -13.27 1.31
N MET A 70 12.37 -12.75 2.53
CA MET A 70 11.64 -11.51 2.79
C MET A 70 12.29 -10.29 2.10
N ALA A 71 13.62 -10.16 2.19
CA ALA A 71 14.38 -9.09 1.56
C ALA A 71 14.47 -9.22 0.02
N ASP A 72 14.41 -10.44 -0.51
CA ASP A 72 14.45 -10.73 -1.95
C ASP A 72 13.15 -10.34 -2.69
N LEU A 73 12.13 -9.87 -1.96
CA LEU A 73 10.84 -9.51 -2.54
C LEU A 73 10.84 -8.14 -3.23
N GLY A 74 11.83 -7.28 -2.98
CA GLY A 74 12.01 -6.00 -3.66
C GLY A 74 12.97 -5.07 -2.91
N ALA A 75 13.47 -4.03 -3.59
CA ALA A 75 14.39 -3.07 -2.99
C ALA A 75 13.75 -2.28 -1.84
N ASP A 76 12.51 -1.83 -2.02
CA ASP A 76 11.78 -1.09 -0.99
C ASP A 76 11.51 -1.93 0.25
N ARG A 77 11.16 -3.21 0.06
CA ARG A 77 10.97 -4.11 1.21
C ARG A 77 12.29 -4.38 1.93
N ARG A 78 13.42 -4.53 1.22
CA ARG A 78 14.73 -4.64 1.87
C ARG A 78 15.05 -3.37 2.67
N ARG A 79 14.84 -2.18 2.08
CA ARG A 79 15.07 -0.89 2.73
C ARG A 79 14.26 -0.80 4.03
N LEU A 80 12.96 -1.10 3.96
CA LEU A 80 12.08 -1.11 5.13
C LEU A 80 12.55 -2.06 6.25
N ILE A 81 13.03 -3.26 5.91
CA ILE A 81 13.57 -4.19 6.90
C ILE A 81 14.82 -3.63 7.58
N VAL A 82 15.70 -2.96 6.81
CA VAL A 82 16.91 -2.32 7.32
C VAL A 82 16.57 -1.08 8.16
N ASP A 83 15.56 -0.31 7.78
CA ASP A 83 15.10 0.85 8.56
C ASP A 83 14.55 0.41 9.93
N LEU A 84 13.84 -0.73 9.98
CA LEU A 84 13.37 -1.33 11.22
C LEU A 84 14.49 -1.97 12.05
N ASP A 85 15.51 -2.53 11.40
CA ASP A 85 16.69 -3.11 12.06
C ASP A 85 17.97 -2.87 11.24
N PRO A 86 18.72 -1.79 11.53
CA PRO A 86 19.94 -1.47 10.81
C PRO A 86 21.01 -2.57 10.86
N SER A 87 20.97 -3.44 11.87
CA SER A 87 21.92 -4.55 11.99
C SER A 87 21.75 -5.61 10.88
N LEU A 88 20.59 -5.67 10.23
CA LEU A 88 20.31 -6.61 9.15
C LEU A 88 20.97 -6.21 7.82
N ASP A 89 21.41 -4.97 7.66
CA ASP A 89 21.99 -4.51 6.38
C ASP A 89 23.22 -5.34 5.97
N ARG A 90 24.06 -5.70 6.94
CA ARG A 90 25.26 -6.53 6.73
C ARG A 90 24.97 -8.01 6.48
N VAL A 91 23.76 -8.47 6.80
CA VAL A 91 23.38 -9.90 6.78
C VAL A 91 22.48 -10.23 5.59
N LEU A 92 21.66 -9.26 5.16
CA LEU A 92 20.77 -9.40 4.02
C LEU A 92 21.55 -9.21 2.72
N PRO A 93 21.26 -10.02 1.68
CA PRO A 93 21.84 -9.82 0.37
C PRO A 93 21.46 -8.43 -0.17
N ALA A 94 22.25 -7.91 -1.10
CA ALA A 94 21.87 -6.72 -1.85
C ALA A 94 20.47 -6.91 -2.45
N ALA A 95 19.69 -5.83 -2.48
CA ALA A 95 18.39 -5.86 -3.12
C ALA A 95 18.57 -6.29 -4.58
N ARG A 96 17.74 -7.23 -5.03
CA ARG A 96 17.68 -7.49 -6.47
C ARG A 96 17.11 -6.25 -7.15
N PRO A 97 17.68 -5.83 -8.30
CA PRO A 97 17.08 -4.77 -9.09
C PRO A 97 15.66 -5.20 -9.47
N GLU A 98 14.72 -4.30 -9.25
CA GLU A 98 13.35 -4.52 -9.67
C GLU A 98 13.30 -4.59 -11.20
N ARG A 99 12.67 -5.65 -11.72
CA ARG A 99 12.54 -5.80 -13.16
C ARG A 99 11.39 -4.92 -13.63
N SER A 100 11.70 -3.84 -14.32
CA SER A 100 10.69 -2.98 -14.94
C SER A 100 9.88 -3.68 -16.03
N VAL A 101 10.34 -4.83 -16.54
CA VAL A 101 9.57 -5.69 -17.46
C VAL A 101 9.81 -7.17 -17.11
N HIS A 102 8.75 -7.97 -17.17
CA HIS A 102 8.83 -9.42 -16.98
C HIS A 102 7.85 -10.15 -17.89
N ARG A 103 8.03 -11.46 -18.10
CA ARG A 103 7.04 -12.28 -18.81
C ARG A 103 6.06 -12.91 -17.84
N ASP A 104 4.78 -12.88 -18.19
CA ASP A 104 3.70 -13.57 -17.48
C ASP A 104 3.75 -15.10 -17.72
N TYR A 105 2.74 -15.82 -17.22
CA TYR A 105 2.66 -17.28 -17.40
C TYR A 105 2.31 -17.71 -18.83
N GLN A 106 1.79 -16.78 -19.65
CA GLN A 106 1.51 -16.99 -21.07
C GLN A 106 2.71 -16.61 -21.95
N GLY A 107 3.82 -16.17 -21.35
CA GLY A 107 5.03 -15.74 -22.05
C GLY A 107 4.96 -14.31 -22.59
N ARG A 108 3.88 -13.57 -22.32
CA ARG A 108 3.71 -12.17 -22.76
C ARG A 108 4.48 -11.25 -21.84
N VAL A 109 5.12 -10.22 -22.39
CA VAL A 109 5.75 -9.20 -21.56
C VAL A 109 4.70 -8.37 -20.83
N PHE A 110 5.00 -8.04 -19.58
CA PHE A 110 4.14 -7.27 -18.70
C PHE A 110 4.99 -6.17 -18.04
N PRO A 111 4.48 -4.94 -17.97
CA PRO A 111 5.22 -3.84 -17.38
C PRO A 111 5.24 -3.95 -15.85
N GLY A 112 6.37 -3.59 -15.26
CA GLY A 112 6.47 -3.19 -13.86
C GLY A 112 6.27 -1.68 -13.70
N ALA A 113 6.73 -1.15 -12.57
CA ALA A 113 6.81 0.29 -12.38
C ALA A 113 8.06 0.85 -13.10
N PHE A 114 7.89 1.97 -13.79
CA PHE A 114 8.96 2.74 -14.43
C PHE A 114 9.12 4.08 -13.73
N PRO A 115 10.35 4.51 -13.39
CA PRO A 115 10.60 5.90 -13.05
C PRO A 115 10.17 6.80 -14.21
N LEU A 116 9.51 7.93 -13.92
CA LEU A 116 9.08 8.87 -14.96
C LEU A 116 10.25 9.70 -15.47
N THR A 117 11.09 9.14 -16.33
CA THR A 117 12.12 9.88 -17.07
C THR A 117 11.54 10.53 -18.33
N ALA A 118 12.29 11.40 -18.99
CA ALA A 118 11.87 12.02 -20.25
C ALA A 118 11.57 10.96 -21.34
N GLU A 119 12.37 9.90 -21.38
CA GLU A 119 12.21 8.78 -22.31
C GLU A 119 10.93 7.99 -22.02
N ILE A 120 10.62 7.72 -20.75
CA ILE A 120 9.39 7.03 -20.36
C ILE A 120 8.16 7.89 -20.67
N ILE A 121 8.23 9.21 -20.42
CA ILE A 121 7.15 10.13 -20.77
C ILE A 121 6.90 10.13 -22.29
N ALA A 122 7.96 10.16 -23.11
CA ALA A 122 7.83 10.09 -24.56
C ALA A 122 7.22 8.74 -25.02
N ALA A 123 7.66 7.62 -24.43
CA ALA A 123 7.10 6.30 -24.73
C ALA A 123 5.61 6.20 -24.35
N LEU A 124 5.21 6.77 -23.19
CA LEU A 124 3.80 6.85 -22.81
C LEU A 124 2.98 7.64 -23.82
N ALA A 125 3.47 8.82 -24.25
CA ALA A 125 2.75 9.66 -25.22
C ALA A 125 2.62 9.00 -26.60
N GLN A 126 3.54 8.08 -26.94
CA GLN A 126 3.44 7.28 -28.15
C GLN A 126 2.33 6.23 -28.08
N ASP A 127 2.20 5.54 -26.94
CA ASP A 127 1.28 4.41 -26.78
C ASP A 127 -0.10 4.81 -26.22
N TYR A 128 -0.20 5.94 -25.54
CA TYR A 128 -1.39 6.41 -24.84
C TYR A 128 -1.69 7.89 -25.13
N ASP A 129 -2.97 8.22 -25.18
CA ASP A 129 -3.43 9.60 -25.36
C ASP A 129 -3.73 10.26 -24.01
N LEU A 130 -2.69 10.80 -23.36
CA LEU A 130 -2.82 11.37 -22.02
C LEU A 130 -3.70 12.64 -22.01
N ASP A 131 -3.70 13.42 -23.10
CA ASP A 131 -4.47 14.66 -23.26
C ASP A 131 -5.99 14.40 -23.27
N ASN A 132 -6.42 13.21 -23.68
CA ASN A 132 -7.81 12.75 -23.64
C ASN A 132 -8.05 11.71 -22.53
N GLY A 133 -7.10 11.54 -21.60
CA GLY A 133 -7.26 10.67 -20.45
C GLY A 133 -8.17 11.28 -19.37
N THR A 134 -8.75 10.44 -18.53
CA THR A 134 -9.57 10.89 -17.40
C THR A 134 -9.00 10.37 -16.09
N VAL A 135 -8.86 11.23 -15.08
CA VAL A 135 -8.44 10.76 -13.74
C VAL A 135 -9.59 9.96 -13.11
N ARG A 136 -9.40 8.64 -13.00
CA ARG A 136 -10.37 7.70 -12.40
C ARG A 136 -10.25 7.62 -10.89
N ALA A 137 -9.03 7.70 -10.38
CA ALA A 137 -8.79 7.65 -8.95
C ALA A 137 -7.66 8.60 -8.58
N PHE A 138 -7.81 9.27 -7.45
CA PHE A 138 -6.85 10.20 -6.89
C PHE A 138 -6.76 9.96 -5.39
N THR A 139 -5.55 9.84 -4.86
CA THR A 139 -5.30 9.60 -3.44
C THR A 139 -4.11 10.43 -3.00
N VAL A 140 -4.22 11.08 -1.85
CA VAL A 140 -3.16 11.90 -1.27
C VAL A 140 -3.11 11.71 0.25
N GLY A 141 -1.90 11.62 0.78
CA GLY A 141 -1.67 11.64 2.22
C GLY A 141 -0.24 12.08 2.57
N PRO A 142 0.02 12.43 3.84
CA PRO A 142 1.35 12.74 4.33
C PRO A 142 2.30 11.54 4.23
N ALA A 143 3.57 11.83 4.00
CA ALA A 143 4.69 10.90 3.99
C ALA A 143 5.93 11.60 4.60
N ASP A 144 6.99 10.84 4.84
CA ASP A 144 8.23 11.36 5.48
C ASP A 144 8.85 12.57 4.75
N SER A 145 8.66 12.66 3.42
CA SER A 145 9.24 13.71 2.55
C SER A 145 8.23 14.74 2.01
N GLY A 146 7.03 14.82 2.58
CA GLY A 146 5.97 15.73 2.12
C GLY A 146 4.65 15.01 1.91
N LEU A 147 3.99 15.22 0.77
CA LEU A 147 2.81 14.44 0.39
C LEU A 147 3.21 13.29 -0.55
N GLN A 148 2.52 12.16 -0.42
CA GLN A 148 2.50 11.09 -1.40
C GLN A 148 1.17 11.15 -2.14
N VAL A 149 1.22 11.12 -3.47
CA VAL A 149 0.03 11.09 -4.33
C VAL A 149 0.03 9.84 -5.18
N GLN A 150 -1.10 9.14 -5.21
CA GLN A 150 -1.37 8.07 -6.17
C GLN A 150 -2.49 8.52 -7.09
N LEU A 151 -2.26 8.43 -8.40
CA LEU A 151 -3.21 8.85 -9.42
C LEU A 151 -3.40 7.73 -10.43
N THR A 152 -4.64 7.36 -10.74
CA THR A 152 -4.94 6.45 -11.85
C THR A 152 -5.59 7.23 -12.98
N LEU A 153 -4.88 7.35 -14.11
CA LEU A 153 -5.40 7.95 -15.34
C LEU A 153 -5.93 6.84 -16.24
N ALA A 154 -7.16 6.97 -16.72
CA ALA A 154 -7.66 6.14 -17.81
C ALA A 154 -7.38 6.81 -19.14
N ALA A 155 -6.33 6.35 -19.83
CA ALA A 155 -5.90 6.92 -21.10
C ALA A 155 -6.38 6.07 -22.29
N PRO A 156 -6.98 6.66 -23.33
CA PRO A 156 -7.18 5.98 -24.61
C PRO A 156 -5.86 5.42 -25.14
N ARG A 157 -5.91 4.23 -25.73
CA ARG A 157 -4.74 3.63 -26.39
C ARG A 157 -4.57 4.27 -27.76
N ARG A 158 -3.32 4.51 -28.16
CA ARG A 158 -2.96 4.89 -29.54
C ARG A 158 -2.68 3.68 -30.43
N PHE A 159 -2.66 2.48 -29.85
CA PHE A 159 -2.59 1.21 -30.55
C PHE A 159 -3.91 0.43 -30.43
N THR A 160 -4.18 -0.44 -31.41
CA THR A 160 -5.41 -1.24 -31.46
C THR A 160 -5.13 -2.65 -30.93
N PRO A 161 -5.76 -3.07 -29.80
CA PRO A 161 -5.66 -4.45 -29.34
C PRO A 161 -6.20 -5.43 -30.39
N SER A 162 -5.46 -6.50 -30.66
CA SER A 162 -5.79 -7.56 -31.62
C SER A 162 -7.06 -8.35 -31.27
N THR A 163 -7.47 -8.35 -30.00
CA THR A 163 -8.69 -9.02 -29.54
C THR A 163 -9.50 -8.08 -28.67
N GLY A 164 -10.83 -8.14 -28.77
CA GLY A 164 -11.71 -7.48 -27.82
C GLY A 164 -11.65 -8.09 -26.41
N ARG A 165 -12.24 -7.40 -25.45
CA ARG A 165 -12.43 -7.87 -24.08
C ARG A 165 -13.66 -8.79 -24.04
N VAL A 166 -13.52 -9.98 -23.46
CA VAL A 166 -14.67 -10.84 -23.19
C VAL A 166 -15.38 -10.31 -21.94
N ALA A 167 -16.64 -9.90 -22.10
CA ALA A 167 -17.49 -9.46 -21.00
C ALA A 167 -18.05 -10.64 -20.20
N ARG A 168 -18.65 -10.35 -19.04
CA ARG A 168 -19.24 -11.39 -18.16
C ARG A 168 -20.35 -12.22 -18.83
N ASP A 169 -21.06 -11.63 -19.78
CA ASP A 169 -22.12 -12.28 -20.58
C ASP A 169 -21.57 -13.10 -21.76
N GLY A 170 -20.24 -13.17 -21.92
CA GLY A 170 -19.57 -13.87 -23.02
C GLY A 170 -19.44 -13.05 -24.30
N SER A 171 -20.01 -11.84 -24.36
CA SER A 171 -19.88 -10.96 -25.52
C SER A 171 -18.46 -10.38 -25.65
N ILE A 172 -18.05 -10.10 -26.90
CA ILE A 172 -16.79 -9.42 -27.18
C ILE A 172 -17.06 -7.92 -27.25
N LYS A 173 -16.46 -7.15 -26.34
CA LYS A 173 -16.55 -5.69 -26.27
C LYS A 173 -15.21 -5.02 -26.61
N PRO A 174 -15.19 -3.76 -27.04
CA PRO A 174 -13.96 -2.97 -27.08
C PRO A 174 -13.29 -2.91 -25.71
N TRP A 175 -11.96 -2.78 -25.70
CA TRP A 175 -11.24 -2.49 -24.46
C TRP A 175 -11.54 -1.05 -24.00
N PRO A 176 -11.86 -0.83 -22.71
CA PRO A 176 -11.96 0.53 -22.18
C PRO A 176 -10.59 1.21 -22.16
N ALA A 177 -10.55 2.53 -21.97
CA ALA A 177 -9.31 3.27 -21.74
C ALA A 177 -8.42 2.59 -20.68
N ALA A 178 -7.12 2.52 -20.97
CA ALA A 178 -6.13 1.80 -20.18
C ALA A 178 -5.82 2.54 -18.87
N PRO A 179 -5.83 1.86 -17.71
CA PRO A 179 -5.43 2.50 -16.46
C PRO A 179 -3.90 2.60 -16.39
N LEU A 180 -3.42 3.82 -16.22
CA LEU A 180 -2.03 4.15 -15.94
C LEU A 180 -1.95 4.64 -14.50
N ARG A 181 -1.21 3.91 -13.66
CA ARG A 181 -1.10 4.21 -12.23
C ARG A 181 0.19 4.97 -11.97
N PHE A 182 0.07 6.21 -11.54
CA PHE A 182 1.18 7.07 -11.17
C PHE A 182 1.33 7.12 -9.65
N THR A 183 2.57 7.08 -9.18
CA THR A 183 2.94 7.37 -7.80
C THR A 183 3.89 8.55 -7.80
N PHE A 184 3.61 9.54 -6.97
CA PHE A 184 4.40 10.75 -6.79
C PHE A 184 4.80 10.88 -5.32
N ASP A 185 6.08 11.01 -5.06
CA ASP A 185 6.64 11.11 -3.71
C ASP A 185 7.31 12.48 -3.51
N GLY A 186 7.18 13.02 -2.30
CA GLY A 186 7.67 14.35 -1.97
C GLY A 186 6.92 15.45 -2.73
N VAL A 187 5.60 15.34 -2.81
CA VAL A 187 4.74 16.34 -3.46
C VAL A 187 4.69 17.61 -2.60
N THR A 188 5.05 18.74 -3.19
CA THR A 188 5.13 20.06 -2.50
C THR A 188 4.06 21.05 -2.96
N ASP A 189 3.58 20.93 -4.20
CA ASP A 189 2.48 21.72 -4.73
C ASP A 189 1.46 20.75 -5.33
N LEU A 190 0.22 20.86 -4.87
CA LEU A 190 -0.90 20.06 -5.33
C LEU A 190 -2.13 20.94 -5.45
N ARG A 191 -2.83 20.80 -6.58
CA ARG A 191 -4.21 21.23 -6.78
C ARG A 191 -4.90 20.21 -7.67
N PHE A 192 -6.05 19.73 -7.24
CA PHE A 192 -6.88 18.83 -8.02
C PHE A 192 -8.35 19.23 -7.90
N ASP A 193 -9.07 19.16 -9.02
CA ASP A 193 -10.50 19.41 -9.12
C ASP A 193 -11.12 18.31 -9.98
N ALA A 194 -12.03 17.54 -9.39
CA ALA A 194 -12.68 16.42 -10.08
C ALA A 194 -13.55 16.89 -11.25
N GLU A 195 -14.03 18.14 -11.27
CA GLU A 195 -14.76 18.70 -12.41
C GLU A 195 -13.85 19.01 -13.61
N ASP A 196 -12.55 19.15 -13.37
CA ASP A 196 -11.51 19.50 -14.35
C ASP A 196 -10.50 18.35 -14.52
N ARG A 197 -10.98 17.11 -14.40
CA ARG A 197 -10.16 15.87 -14.37
C ARG A 197 -9.74 15.31 -15.73
N LEU A 198 -10.09 16.00 -16.82
CA LEU A 198 -9.86 15.56 -18.19
C LEU A 198 -8.52 16.07 -18.70
N GLY A 199 -7.73 15.20 -19.30
CA GLY A 199 -6.42 15.49 -19.84
C GLY A 199 -5.34 15.56 -18.77
N MET A 200 -4.16 15.06 -19.12
CA MET A 200 -2.99 15.11 -18.26
C MET A 200 -1.72 15.30 -19.08
N VAL A 201 -0.93 16.30 -18.71
CA VAL A 201 0.40 16.54 -19.28
C VAL A 201 1.43 16.25 -18.21
N VAL A 202 2.40 15.39 -18.53
CA VAL A 202 3.51 15.04 -17.64
C VAL A 202 4.79 15.63 -18.21
N SER A 203 5.56 16.30 -17.36
CA SER A 203 6.86 16.86 -17.70
C SER A 203 7.86 16.59 -16.57
N ARG A 204 9.15 16.67 -16.89
CA ARG A 204 10.23 16.54 -15.91
C ARG A 204 11.24 17.66 -16.13
N ASP A 205 11.61 18.32 -15.04
CA ASP A 205 12.67 19.32 -15.01
C ASP A 205 13.79 18.89 -14.05
N SER A 206 14.75 19.79 -13.78
CA SER A 206 15.88 19.51 -12.88
C SER A 206 15.50 19.37 -11.41
N VAL A 207 14.31 19.84 -11.03
CA VAL A 207 13.82 19.84 -9.65
C VAL A 207 12.92 18.63 -9.38
N GLY A 208 12.29 18.07 -10.42
CA GLY A 208 11.50 16.84 -10.30
C GLY A 208 10.46 16.69 -11.41
N SER A 209 9.39 15.99 -11.10
CA SER A 209 8.26 15.79 -12.01
C SER A 209 7.19 16.85 -11.79
N ALA A 210 6.66 17.40 -12.89
CA ALA A 210 5.54 18.32 -12.89
C ALA A 210 4.41 17.76 -13.75
N VAL A 211 3.20 17.78 -13.21
CA VAL A 211 1.99 17.27 -13.88
C VAL A 211 0.95 18.36 -13.90
N ALA A 212 0.35 18.60 -15.06
CA ALA A 212 -0.87 19.39 -15.21
C ALA A 212 -2.05 18.44 -15.46
N ILE A 213 -3.18 18.68 -14.80
CA ILE A 213 -4.41 17.90 -14.94
C ILE A 213 -5.53 18.87 -15.29
N GLY A 214 -6.18 18.66 -16.43
CA GLY A 214 -7.12 19.63 -16.98
C GLY A 214 -6.53 21.02 -17.13
N ARG A 215 -7.34 22.03 -16.82
CA ARG A 215 -6.99 23.45 -17.00
C ARG A 215 -6.32 24.05 -15.76
N SER A 216 -6.62 23.52 -14.58
CA SER A 216 -6.28 24.14 -13.30
C SER A 216 -5.58 23.22 -12.31
N GLY A 217 -5.62 21.90 -12.54
CA GLY A 217 -4.96 20.92 -11.73
C GLY A 217 -3.45 20.94 -11.96
N ARG A 218 -2.69 20.82 -10.88
CA ARG A 218 -1.23 20.76 -10.93
C ARG A 218 -0.65 19.94 -9.79
N LEU A 219 0.48 19.32 -10.05
CA LEU A 219 1.24 18.56 -9.07
C LEU A 219 2.73 18.71 -9.34
N ARG A 220 3.53 18.94 -8.31
CA ARG A 220 5.01 18.92 -8.36
C ARG A 220 5.56 17.95 -7.32
N ALA A 221 6.41 17.02 -7.76
CA ALA A 221 6.97 15.96 -6.94
C ALA A 221 8.48 15.80 -7.16
N ILE A 222 9.20 15.31 -6.15
CA ILE A 222 10.64 15.01 -6.25
C ILE A 222 10.84 13.73 -7.08
N GLU A 223 10.08 12.70 -6.75
CA GLU A 223 10.12 11.40 -7.44
C GLU A 223 8.75 11.06 -8.01
N ALA A 224 8.77 10.38 -9.15
CA ALA A 224 7.54 9.91 -9.77
C ALA A 224 7.80 8.61 -10.54
N SER A 225 6.82 7.72 -10.49
CA SER A 225 6.81 6.48 -11.24
C SER A 225 5.44 6.22 -11.86
N VAL A 226 5.44 5.39 -12.91
CA VAL A 226 4.23 4.95 -13.61
C VAL A 226 4.23 3.44 -13.75
N TRP A 227 3.08 2.83 -13.51
CA TRP A 227 2.80 1.45 -13.82
C TRP A 227 1.63 1.40 -14.82
N PRO A 228 1.90 1.10 -16.10
CA PRO A 228 0.86 0.86 -17.10
C PRO A 228 0.12 -0.45 -16.74
N ASP A 229 -1.00 -0.35 -16.01
CA ASP A 229 -1.85 -1.49 -15.64
C ASP A 229 -2.74 -1.90 -16.83
N ASP A 230 -2.12 -2.04 -18.00
CA ASP A 230 -2.77 -2.36 -19.25
C ASP A 230 -2.51 -3.83 -19.60
N PRO A 231 -3.53 -4.72 -19.57
CA PRO A 231 -3.37 -6.13 -19.93
C PRO A 231 -2.99 -6.34 -21.40
N ARG A 232 -3.08 -5.28 -22.24
CA ARG A 232 -2.69 -5.27 -23.65
C ARG A 232 -1.39 -4.50 -23.89
N TRP A 233 -0.66 -4.12 -22.85
CA TRP A 233 0.60 -3.37 -22.98
C TRP A 233 1.62 -4.08 -23.88
N TYR A 234 1.64 -5.41 -23.90
CA TYR A 234 2.56 -6.18 -24.76
C TYR A 234 2.38 -5.93 -26.27
N GLU A 235 1.23 -5.40 -26.70
CA GLU A 235 0.98 -5.00 -28.09
C GLU A 235 1.36 -3.55 -28.40
N SER A 236 1.64 -2.74 -27.37
CA SER A 236 2.10 -1.38 -27.52
C SER A 236 3.51 -1.32 -28.13
N THR A 237 3.95 -0.15 -28.57
CA THR A 237 5.30 0.03 -29.11
C THR A 237 6.35 -0.26 -28.05
N ALA A 238 6.16 0.26 -26.84
CA ALA A 238 7.04 -0.01 -25.70
C ALA A 238 7.04 -1.51 -25.33
N GLY A 239 5.87 -2.15 -25.37
CA GLY A 239 5.71 -3.58 -25.12
C GLY A 239 6.48 -4.43 -26.13
N GLN A 240 6.32 -4.15 -27.42
CA GLN A 240 7.03 -4.86 -28.49
C GLN A 240 8.55 -4.66 -28.39
N ALA A 241 9.02 -3.44 -28.12
CA ALA A 241 10.44 -3.17 -27.91
C ALA A 241 11.00 -3.92 -26.69
N ALA A 242 10.22 -3.98 -25.61
CA ALA A 242 10.60 -4.73 -24.41
C ALA A 242 10.57 -6.25 -24.65
N ASP A 243 9.69 -6.76 -25.51
CA ASP A 243 9.62 -8.17 -25.88
C ASP A 243 10.93 -8.66 -26.49
N LEU A 244 11.56 -7.86 -27.36
CA LEU A 244 12.83 -8.19 -28.01
C LEU A 244 14.00 -8.35 -27.04
N THR A 245 13.96 -7.67 -25.90
CA THR A 245 15.07 -7.63 -24.93
C THR A 245 14.78 -8.44 -23.66
N THR A 246 13.52 -8.79 -23.40
CA THR A 246 13.11 -9.53 -22.21
C THR A 246 13.34 -11.03 -22.40
N PRO A 247 14.23 -11.67 -21.62
CA PRO A 247 14.55 -13.09 -21.79
C PRO A 247 13.31 -13.98 -21.71
N HIS A 248 13.21 -14.97 -22.60
CA HIS A 248 12.13 -15.97 -22.62
C HIS A 248 12.19 -17.00 -21.48
N GLY A 249 13.22 -16.94 -20.64
CA GLY A 249 13.35 -17.83 -19.49
C GLY A 249 12.21 -17.60 -18.51
N ARG A 250 11.45 -18.67 -18.21
CA ARG A 250 10.41 -18.62 -17.17
C ARG A 250 11.04 -18.04 -15.90
N PRO A 251 10.46 -16.97 -15.30
CA PRO A 251 10.96 -16.46 -14.05
C PRO A 251 11.09 -17.62 -13.07
N GLN A 252 12.30 -17.87 -12.56
CA GLN A 252 12.50 -18.96 -11.62
C GLN A 252 11.63 -18.66 -10.41
N ARG A 253 10.53 -19.40 -10.26
CA ARG A 253 9.56 -19.16 -9.20
C ARG A 253 10.33 -19.14 -7.88
N ARG A 254 10.21 -18.05 -7.13
CA ARG A 254 10.83 -17.91 -5.80
C ARG A 254 10.46 -19.17 -5.01
N LYS A 255 11.46 -19.97 -4.64
CA LYS A 255 11.21 -21.15 -3.81
C LYS A 255 10.73 -20.64 -2.47
N SER A 256 9.49 -20.97 -2.10
CA SER A 256 8.97 -20.63 -0.79
C SER A 256 9.84 -21.27 0.29
N VAL A 257 9.93 -20.59 1.44
CA VAL A 257 10.56 -21.18 2.61
C VAL A 257 9.77 -22.45 2.98
N ARG A 258 10.46 -23.56 3.26
CA ARG A 258 9.80 -24.82 3.63
C ARG A 258 9.06 -24.65 4.96
N THR A 259 7.74 -24.80 4.95
CA THR A 259 6.85 -24.62 6.12
C THR A 259 6.12 -25.89 6.58
N SER A 260 6.30 -27.03 5.89
CA SER A 260 5.48 -28.25 6.07
C SER A 260 5.60 -28.99 7.41
N ALA A 261 6.47 -28.54 8.33
CA ALA A 261 6.72 -29.21 9.61
C ALA A 261 5.91 -28.65 10.79
N LEU A 262 4.98 -27.71 10.56
CA LEU A 262 4.19 -27.11 11.64
C LEU A 262 3.04 -28.03 12.07
N THR A 263 2.98 -28.28 13.37
CA THR A 263 1.82 -28.90 14.05
C THR A 263 0.61 -27.98 14.05
N THR A 264 -0.58 -28.51 14.36
CA THR A 264 -1.83 -27.74 14.34
C THR A 264 -1.79 -26.49 15.22
N PRO A 265 -1.36 -26.53 16.50
CA PRO A 265 -1.30 -25.33 17.35
C PRO A 265 -0.32 -24.27 16.81
N GLN A 266 0.85 -24.69 16.32
CA GLN A 266 1.82 -23.76 15.71
C GLN A 266 1.25 -23.06 14.48
N ARG A 267 0.54 -23.80 13.63
CA ARG A 267 -0.10 -23.25 12.43
C ARG A 267 -1.25 -22.30 12.79
N ALA A 268 -2.02 -22.64 13.82
CA ALA A 268 -3.12 -21.81 14.29
C ALA A 268 -2.60 -20.48 14.86
N ALA A 269 -1.56 -20.51 15.70
CA ALA A 269 -0.91 -19.30 16.22
C ALA A 269 -0.33 -18.43 15.08
N ALA A 270 0.37 -19.03 14.13
CA ALA A 270 0.91 -18.30 12.97
C ALA A 270 -0.21 -17.63 12.16
N ARG A 271 -1.33 -18.32 11.93
CA ARG A 271 -2.49 -17.75 11.22
C ARG A 271 -3.13 -16.61 12.00
N ALA A 272 -3.30 -16.74 13.31
CA ALA A 272 -3.86 -15.67 14.14
C ALA A 272 -3.03 -14.38 14.01
N LEU A 273 -1.70 -14.50 14.07
CA LEU A 273 -0.81 -13.34 13.88
C LEU A 273 -0.83 -12.80 12.43
N VAL A 274 -0.92 -13.65 11.41
CA VAL A 274 -1.13 -13.20 10.01
C VAL A 274 -2.42 -12.40 9.89
N MET A 275 -3.50 -12.82 10.54
CA MET A 275 -4.78 -12.09 10.53
C MET A 275 -4.66 -10.73 11.21
N LEU A 276 -3.97 -10.64 12.35
CA LEU A 276 -3.68 -9.37 13.01
C LEU A 276 -2.91 -8.40 12.10
N MET A 277 -1.85 -8.89 11.44
CA MET A 277 -1.07 -8.08 10.49
C MET A 277 -1.88 -7.70 9.25
N SER A 278 -2.74 -8.60 8.76
CA SER A 278 -3.64 -8.32 7.65
C SER A 278 -4.63 -7.22 8.01
N HIS A 279 -5.21 -7.24 9.21
CA HIS A 279 -6.09 -6.19 9.71
C HIS A 279 -5.35 -4.86 9.83
N ALA A 280 -4.13 -4.86 10.37
CA ALA A 280 -3.32 -3.65 10.43
C ALA A 280 -3.02 -3.09 9.03
N ARG A 281 -2.79 -3.96 8.03
CA ARG A 281 -2.59 -3.56 6.63
C ARG A 281 -3.83 -2.93 5.99
N LEU A 282 -5.05 -3.25 6.47
CA LEU A 282 -6.29 -2.72 5.88
C LEU A 282 -6.35 -1.19 5.91
N VAL A 283 -5.75 -0.53 6.91
CA VAL A 283 -5.80 0.94 7.04
C VAL A 283 -5.17 1.66 5.85
N HIS A 284 -4.24 1.00 5.14
CA HIS A 284 -3.63 1.54 3.92
C HIS A 284 -4.54 1.38 2.70
N HIS A 285 -5.16 0.21 2.53
CA HIS A 285 -5.96 -0.12 1.35
C HIS A 285 -7.40 0.39 1.44
N TYR A 286 -7.92 0.53 2.65
CA TYR A 286 -9.27 0.98 2.96
C TYR A 286 -9.22 2.14 3.97
N PRO A 287 -8.83 3.36 3.53
CA PRO A 287 -8.72 4.52 4.39
C PRO A 287 -10.03 4.88 5.12
N ASN A 288 -11.18 4.61 4.49
CA ASN A 288 -12.52 4.77 5.09
C ASN A 288 -12.78 3.83 6.27
N GLN A 289 -12.00 2.74 6.38
CA GLN A 289 -12.07 1.81 7.50
C GLN A 289 -10.98 2.08 8.53
N ALA A 290 -9.98 2.92 8.23
CA ALA A 290 -8.79 3.08 9.06
C ALA A 290 -9.13 3.49 10.50
N ALA A 291 -10.08 4.40 10.68
CA ALA A 291 -10.55 4.84 12.00
C ALA A 291 -11.32 3.74 12.77
N GLY A 292 -11.87 2.74 12.07
CA GLY A 292 -12.56 1.59 12.66
C GLY A 292 -11.66 0.36 12.89
N VAL A 293 -10.38 0.43 12.52
CA VAL A 293 -9.42 -0.64 12.80
C VAL A 293 -8.74 -0.37 14.14
N PRO A 294 -8.86 -1.26 15.15
CA PRO A 294 -8.28 -1.06 16.47
C PRO A 294 -6.78 -1.38 16.49
N ILE A 295 -5.99 -0.58 15.78
CA ILE A 295 -4.53 -0.80 15.60
C ILE A 295 -3.80 -0.89 16.93
N LEU A 296 -4.13 -0.02 17.89
CA LEU A 296 -3.49 -0.05 19.20
C LEU A 296 -3.79 -1.32 20.00
N ASP A 297 -5.00 -1.89 19.88
CA ASP A 297 -5.34 -3.17 20.51
C ASP A 297 -4.62 -4.33 19.82
N ILE A 298 -4.55 -4.31 18.48
CA ILE A 298 -3.75 -5.25 17.68
C ILE A 298 -2.30 -5.24 18.15
N CYS A 299 -1.69 -4.04 18.25
CA CYS A 299 -0.32 -3.89 18.73
C CYS A 299 -0.16 -4.35 20.17
N ARG A 300 -1.12 -4.07 21.06
CA ARG A 300 -1.07 -4.49 22.47
C ARG A 300 -1.08 -6.01 22.59
N VAL A 301 -1.94 -6.72 21.86
CA VAL A 301 -1.98 -8.20 21.92
C VAL A 301 -0.77 -8.84 21.26
N ALA A 302 -0.23 -8.22 20.21
CA ALA A 302 0.95 -8.66 19.47
C ALA A 302 2.29 -8.18 20.08
N ALA A 303 2.26 -7.37 21.14
CA ALA A 303 3.47 -6.86 21.78
C ALA A 303 4.36 -8.02 22.25
N GLY A 304 5.63 -8.02 21.79
CA GLY A 304 6.59 -9.08 22.08
C GLY A 304 6.30 -10.41 21.37
N ALA A 305 5.51 -10.42 20.29
CA ALA A 305 5.13 -11.65 19.58
C ALA A 305 6.33 -12.48 19.09
N GLY A 306 7.39 -11.84 18.60
CA GLY A 306 8.64 -12.50 18.21
C GLY A 306 9.28 -13.21 19.39
N SER A 307 9.49 -12.49 20.49
CA SER A 307 10.01 -13.03 21.75
C SER A 307 9.14 -14.18 22.29
N ALA A 308 7.81 -14.06 22.20
CA ALA A 308 6.87 -15.07 22.65
C ALA A 308 6.93 -16.36 21.79
N ILE A 309 7.11 -16.23 20.47
CA ILE A 309 7.35 -17.38 19.57
C ILE A 309 8.63 -18.12 19.97
N LEU A 310 9.72 -17.39 20.26
CA LEU A 310 10.97 -18.01 20.71
C LEU A 310 10.76 -18.77 22.02
N ALA A 311 10.12 -18.14 23.02
CA ALA A 311 9.84 -18.76 24.31
C ALA A 311 8.97 -20.03 24.18
N ALA A 312 7.92 -19.99 23.35
CA ALA A 312 7.09 -21.16 23.08
C ALA A 312 7.91 -22.27 22.39
N SER A 313 8.77 -21.92 21.44
CA SER A 313 9.59 -22.88 20.69
C SER A 313 10.72 -23.54 21.50
N ALA A 314 11.12 -22.92 22.61
CA ALA A 314 12.10 -23.48 23.54
C ALA A 314 11.52 -24.61 24.40
N ARG A 315 10.20 -24.70 24.54
CA ARG A 315 9.53 -25.81 25.24
C ARG A 315 9.55 -27.10 24.40
N HIS A 316 9.31 -28.23 25.06
CA HIS A 316 9.28 -29.57 24.43
C HIS A 316 7.90 -30.23 24.53
N GLY A 317 7.65 -31.22 23.65
CA GLY A 317 6.47 -32.09 23.71
C GLY A 317 5.13 -31.34 23.82
N ALA A 318 4.28 -31.80 24.74
CA ALA A 318 2.97 -31.21 25.01
C ALA A 318 3.04 -29.76 25.55
N ALA A 319 4.08 -29.41 26.33
CA ALA A 319 4.24 -28.06 26.87
C ALA A 319 4.45 -27.02 25.77
N ARG A 320 5.15 -27.39 24.69
CA ARG A 320 5.27 -26.55 23.49
C ARG A 320 3.93 -26.38 22.78
N GLN A 321 3.16 -27.46 22.63
CA GLN A 321 1.86 -27.38 21.97
C GLN A 321 0.89 -26.50 22.74
N LYS A 322 0.85 -26.64 24.07
CA LYS A 322 0.09 -25.77 24.96
C LYS A 322 0.50 -24.31 24.82
N ALA A 323 1.81 -24.02 24.81
CA ALA A 323 2.31 -22.65 24.64
C ALA A 323 1.83 -22.00 23.32
N TYR A 324 1.87 -22.74 22.21
CA TYR A 324 1.36 -22.22 20.93
C TYR A 324 -0.16 -22.05 20.93
N ALA A 325 -0.91 -22.92 21.61
CA ALA A 325 -2.35 -22.74 21.78
C ALA A 325 -2.68 -21.48 22.60
N GLU A 326 -1.90 -21.19 23.65
CA GLU A 326 -2.03 -19.95 24.45
C GLU A 326 -1.73 -18.70 23.60
N LEU A 327 -0.72 -18.74 22.74
CA LEU A 327 -0.44 -17.64 21.80
C LEU A 327 -1.59 -17.43 20.81
N GLU A 328 -2.12 -18.52 20.26
CA GLU A 328 -3.26 -18.46 19.36
C GLU A 328 -4.48 -17.83 20.02
N GLN A 329 -4.82 -18.26 21.23
CA GLN A 329 -5.94 -17.71 21.99
C GLN A 329 -5.77 -16.22 22.26
N ARG A 330 -4.54 -15.79 22.62
CA ARG A 330 -4.22 -14.37 22.85
C ARG A 330 -4.39 -13.52 21.58
N TRP A 331 -4.04 -14.04 20.41
CA TRP A 331 -4.06 -13.29 19.15
C TRP A 331 -5.37 -13.40 18.36
N ARG A 332 -6.25 -14.34 18.71
CA ARG A 332 -7.51 -14.59 18.00
C ARG A 332 -8.52 -13.44 18.13
N HIS A 333 -8.40 -12.59 19.15
CA HIS A 333 -9.46 -11.65 19.52
C HIS A 333 -8.99 -10.19 19.53
N VAL A 334 -9.27 -9.50 18.43
CA VAL A 334 -9.48 -8.05 18.43
C VAL A 334 -10.73 -7.77 17.60
N PRO A 335 -11.90 -7.56 18.22
CA PRO A 335 -13.11 -7.25 17.48
C PRO A 335 -12.93 -5.91 16.74
N PRO A 336 -13.49 -5.75 15.52
CA PRO A 336 -13.57 -4.41 14.93
C PRO A 336 -14.32 -3.50 15.88
N THR A 337 -13.88 -2.24 15.99
CA THR A 337 -14.62 -1.24 16.75
C THR A 337 -15.91 -0.87 16.02
N ALA A 338 -16.78 -0.13 16.71
CA ALA A 338 -17.94 0.54 16.12
C ALA A 338 -17.57 1.24 14.79
N PRO A 339 -18.55 1.52 13.90
CA PRO A 339 -18.28 2.31 12.70
C PRO A 339 -17.49 3.57 13.10
N PRO A 340 -16.48 3.94 12.31
CA PRO A 340 -15.61 5.05 12.65
C PRO A 340 -16.42 6.33 12.86
N ASP A 341 -15.98 7.17 13.79
CA ASP A 341 -16.58 8.49 13.95
C ASP A 341 -16.45 9.29 12.65
N ALA A 342 -17.55 9.92 12.25
CA ALA A 342 -17.55 10.85 11.13
C ALA A 342 -16.71 12.09 11.47
N VAL A 343 -16.11 12.71 10.45
CA VAL A 343 -15.47 14.01 10.62
C VAL A 343 -16.55 15.02 11.03
N ARG A 344 -16.29 15.78 12.10
CA ARG A 344 -17.21 16.81 12.61
C ARG A 344 -16.63 18.18 12.35
N SER A 345 -17.51 19.18 12.27
CA SER A 345 -17.07 20.59 12.21
C SER A 345 -16.20 20.92 13.42
N GLY A 346 -15.05 21.57 13.17
CA GLY A 346 -14.07 21.82 14.22
C GLY A 346 -12.62 21.74 13.74
N PRO A 347 -11.66 21.80 14.67
CA PRO A 347 -10.24 21.61 14.36
C PRO A 347 -9.95 20.19 13.87
N VAL A 348 -9.23 20.07 12.76
CA VAL A 348 -8.82 18.81 12.16
C VAL A 348 -7.40 18.88 11.62
N LEU A 349 -6.73 17.74 11.54
CA LEU A 349 -5.51 17.58 10.74
C LEU A 349 -5.76 16.47 9.71
N LEU A 350 -5.82 16.82 8.43
CA LEU A 350 -6.10 15.87 7.37
C LEU A 350 -4.94 14.86 7.24
N ARG A 351 -5.26 13.56 7.24
CA ARG A 351 -4.28 12.46 7.13
C ARG A 351 -4.41 11.70 5.81
N HIS A 352 -5.56 11.79 5.17
CA HIS A 352 -5.80 11.17 3.87
C HIS A 352 -6.98 11.81 3.17
N ALA A 353 -6.88 11.94 1.85
CA ALA A 353 -8.03 12.20 0.99
C ALA A 353 -7.96 11.32 -0.25
N ARG A 354 -9.09 10.73 -0.61
CA ARG A 354 -9.26 9.89 -1.79
C ARG A 354 -10.51 10.29 -2.55
N TYR A 355 -10.42 10.22 -3.86
CA TYR A 355 -11.51 10.39 -4.81
C TYR A 355 -11.49 9.24 -5.81
N ASP A 356 -12.65 8.64 -6.06
CA ASP A 356 -12.89 7.69 -7.14
C ASP A 356 -14.02 8.21 -8.02
N GLU A 357 -13.76 8.30 -9.32
CA GLU A 357 -14.77 8.58 -10.33
C GLU A 357 -15.70 7.36 -10.50
N PRO A 358 -17.01 7.56 -10.74
CA PRO A 358 -17.87 6.47 -11.21
C PRO A 358 -17.31 5.84 -12.49
N HIS A 359 -17.10 4.53 -12.49
CA HIS A 359 -16.57 3.82 -13.66
C HIS A 359 -16.99 2.35 -13.67
N ASP A 360 -16.86 1.70 -14.83
CA ASP A 360 -17.05 0.26 -14.96
C ASP A 360 -15.70 -0.47 -14.88
N ASP A 361 -15.62 -1.39 -13.92
CA ASP A 361 -14.47 -2.26 -13.73
C ASP A 361 -14.85 -3.68 -14.15
N HIS A 362 -14.46 -4.10 -15.36
CA HIS A 362 -14.79 -5.42 -15.91
C HIS A 362 -16.30 -5.76 -15.85
N ASP A 363 -17.14 -4.85 -16.34
CA ASP A 363 -18.61 -4.92 -16.28
C ASP A 363 -19.21 -4.88 -14.86
N VAL A 364 -18.43 -4.42 -13.87
CA VAL A 364 -18.93 -4.11 -12.53
C VAL A 364 -18.99 -2.60 -12.37
N PRO A 365 -20.20 -2.02 -12.28
CA PRO A 365 -20.35 -0.61 -11.97
C PRO A 365 -19.76 -0.29 -10.61
N ARG A 366 -18.85 0.67 -10.57
CA ARG A 366 -18.32 1.28 -9.35
C ARG A 366 -18.99 2.64 -9.20
N ARG A 367 -19.61 2.86 -8.03
CA ARG A 367 -20.09 4.19 -7.66
C ARG A 367 -18.88 5.06 -7.36
N GLY A 368 -18.92 6.32 -7.77
CA GLY A 368 -17.92 7.29 -7.33
C GLY A 368 -18.01 7.50 -5.83
N CYS A 369 -16.90 7.81 -5.19
CA CYS A 369 -16.86 8.16 -3.77
C CYS A 369 -15.71 9.12 -3.48
N ALA A 370 -15.84 9.84 -2.38
CA ALA A 370 -14.74 10.55 -1.75
C ALA A 370 -14.58 10.05 -0.32
N VAL A 371 -13.34 9.86 0.11
CA VAL A 371 -13.00 9.39 1.45
C VAL A 371 -12.03 10.37 2.08
N LEU A 372 -12.33 10.80 3.30
CA LEU A 372 -11.48 11.62 4.12
C LEU A 372 -11.11 10.87 5.39
N LEU A 373 -9.84 10.96 5.79
CA LEU A 373 -9.35 10.52 7.09
C LEU A 373 -8.69 11.72 7.76
N ALA A 374 -9.13 12.05 8.96
CA ALA A 374 -8.61 13.18 9.71
C ALA A 374 -8.28 12.76 11.15
N ALA A 375 -7.25 13.39 11.70
CA ALA A 375 -7.07 13.45 13.14
C ALA A 375 -7.98 14.54 13.70
N VAL A 376 -8.70 14.24 14.77
CA VAL A 376 -9.59 15.17 15.48
C VAL A 376 -9.27 15.16 16.98
N PRO A 377 -9.43 16.27 17.70
CA PRO A 377 -9.29 16.24 19.16
C PRO A 377 -10.31 15.31 19.79
N ASP A 378 -9.91 14.65 20.86
CA ASP A 378 -10.83 13.96 21.75
C ASP A 378 -11.62 14.98 22.60
N ALA A 379 -12.68 14.53 23.26
CA ALA A 379 -13.46 15.33 24.20
C ALA A 379 -12.62 15.79 25.41
N ASP A 380 -11.64 14.97 25.83
CA ASP A 380 -10.62 15.36 26.81
C ASP A 380 -9.40 15.97 26.09
N PRO A 381 -9.08 17.27 26.31
CA PRO A 381 -7.90 17.90 25.71
C PRO A 381 -6.56 17.27 26.11
N ALA A 382 -6.52 16.51 27.20
CA ALA A 382 -5.31 15.78 27.63
C ALA A 382 -5.14 14.43 26.90
N SER A 383 -6.18 13.92 26.24
CA SER A 383 -6.12 12.69 25.46
C SER A 383 -5.44 12.90 24.11
N PRO A 384 -4.77 11.87 23.57
CA PRO A 384 -4.30 11.88 22.18
C PRO A 384 -5.44 12.14 21.21
N TRP A 385 -5.13 12.72 20.05
CA TRP A 385 -6.12 12.90 18.99
C TRP A 385 -6.58 11.54 18.46
N ALA A 386 -7.86 11.44 18.12
CA ALA A 386 -8.48 10.26 17.54
C ALA A 386 -8.59 10.38 16.02
N LEU A 387 -8.70 9.24 15.33
CA LEU A 387 -9.00 9.22 13.90
C LEU A 387 -10.52 9.28 13.69
N ALA A 388 -10.93 10.15 12.78
CA ALA A 388 -12.28 10.18 12.22
C ALA A 388 -12.19 9.95 10.70
N SER A 389 -13.18 9.28 10.14
CA SER A 389 -13.26 9.04 8.70
C SER A 389 -14.65 9.31 8.17
N GLU A 390 -14.72 9.87 6.97
CA GLU A 390 -15.98 10.14 6.30
C GLU A 390 -15.92 9.68 4.86
N GLU A 391 -16.96 8.97 4.43
CA GLU A 391 -17.14 8.52 3.06
C GLU A 391 -18.38 9.21 2.48
N ILE A 392 -18.18 10.01 1.44
CA ILE A 392 -19.23 10.69 0.69
C ILE A 392 -19.44 9.90 -0.59
N THR A 393 -20.59 9.25 -0.72
CA THR A 393 -20.93 8.48 -1.91
C THR A 393 -21.45 9.38 -3.01
N GLN A 394 -20.95 9.19 -4.23
CA GLN A 394 -21.30 9.98 -5.41
C GLN A 394 -21.14 11.49 -5.20
N PRO A 395 -19.93 11.95 -4.81
CA PRO A 395 -19.70 13.37 -4.59
C PRO A 395 -19.99 14.14 -5.88
N SER A 396 -20.81 15.18 -5.76
CA SER A 396 -21.05 16.16 -6.81
C SER A 396 -19.84 17.05 -7.04
N ARG A 397 -18.99 17.24 -6.01
CA ARG A 397 -17.78 18.07 -6.07
C ARG A 397 -16.66 17.48 -5.23
N PHE A 398 -15.44 17.50 -5.76
CA PHE A 398 -14.22 17.17 -5.02
C PHE A 398 -13.08 18.09 -5.47
N ARG A 399 -12.56 18.91 -4.57
CA ARG A 399 -11.42 19.80 -4.81
C ARG A 399 -10.46 19.73 -3.64
N ILE A 400 -9.16 19.65 -3.92
CA ILE A 400 -8.13 19.60 -2.88
C ILE A 400 -6.86 20.32 -3.30
N ALA A 401 -6.22 20.98 -2.34
CA ALA A 401 -4.89 21.59 -2.46
C ALA A 401 -3.93 21.03 -1.40
N SER A 402 -2.62 21.11 -1.63
CA SER A 402 -1.61 20.66 -0.66
C SER A 402 -1.78 21.32 0.71
N THR A 403 -2.19 22.59 0.74
CA THR A 403 -2.40 23.37 1.97
C THR A 403 -3.52 22.85 2.87
N ALA A 404 -4.36 21.93 2.39
CA ALA A 404 -5.34 21.23 3.23
C ALA A 404 -4.68 20.30 4.26
N PHE A 405 -3.42 19.93 4.05
CA PHE A 405 -2.60 19.11 4.94
C PHE A 405 -1.68 19.92 5.88
N ASP A 406 -1.71 21.26 5.77
CA ASP A 406 -0.81 22.14 6.53
C ASP A 406 -1.26 22.29 7.98
N GLY A 407 -0.78 21.45 8.87
CA GLY A 407 -1.07 21.57 10.30
C GLY A 407 -2.57 21.51 10.62
N VAL A 408 -2.94 22.02 11.80
CA VAL A 408 -4.35 22.02 12.22
C VAL A 408 -5.13 23.06 11.43
N GLN A 409 -6.19 22.60 10.78
CA GLN A 409 -7.16 23.38 10.02
C GLN A 409 -8.52 23.36 10.72
N HIS A 410 -9.47 24.14 10.23
CA HIS A 410 -10.87 24.06 10.67
C HIS A 410 -11.72 23.50 9.53
N VAL A 411 -12.45 22.42 9.79
CA VAL A 411 -13.42 21.85 8.87
C VAL A 411 -14.82 22.36 9.21
N SER A 412 -15.62 22.63 8.18
CA SER A 412 -17.02 23.00 8.31
C SER A 412 -17.91 22.07 7.50
N HIS A 413 -19.08 21.75 8.04
CA HIS A 413 -20.14 21.04 7.34
C HIS A 413 -21.29 22.00 7.09
N ASP A 414 -21.58 22.27 5.82
CA ASP A 414 -22.70 23.11 5.42
C ASP A 414 -23.48 22.46 4.27
N ALA A 415 -24.79 22.30 4.45
CA ALA A 415 -25.70 21.75 3.44
C ALA A 415 -25.22 20.45 2.74
N GLY A 416 -24.55 19.55 3.47
CA GLY A 416 -24.02 18.30 2.93
C GLY A 416 -22.65 18.42 2.23
N THR A 417 -22.04 19.60 2.26
CA THR A 417 -20.67 19.86 1.82
C THR A 417 -19.74 19.96 3.03
N LEU A 418 -18.64 19.20 2.99
CA LEU A 418 -17.51 19.32 3.90
C LEU A 418 -16.43 20.20 3.27
N SER A 419 -15.94 21.19 3.99
CA SER A 419 -14.90 22.10 3.49
C SER A 419 -13.84 22.49 4.52
N ILE A 420 -12.63 22.75 4.02
CA ILE A 420 -11.54 23.44 4.74
C ILE A 420 -11.24 24.70 3.94
N GLY A 421 -12.01 25.77 4.18
CA GLY A 421 -11.93 26.99 3.37
C GLY A 421 -12.08 26.68 1.87
N ASP A 422 -11.15 27.19 1.07
CA ASP A 422 -11.01 26.88 -0.36
C ASP A 422 -10.04 25.73 -0.67
N LYS A 423 -9.40 25.17 0.36
CA LYS A 423 -8.32 24.17 0.26
C LYS A 423 -8.83 22.75 0.08
N LEU A 424 -9.99 22.45 0.66
CA LEU A 424 -10.71 21.18 0.51
C LEU A 424 -12.19 21.50 0.37
N VAL A 425 -12.84 20.92 -0.63
CA VAL A 425 -14.31 20.95 -0.79
C VAL A 425 -14.76 19.58 -1.27
N VAL A 426 -15.65 18.94 -0.50
CA VAL A 426 -16.26 17.65 -0.86
C VAL A 426 -17.76 17.74 -0.58
N GLY A 427 -18.60 17.45 -1.57
CA GLY A 427 -20.06 17.48 -1.45
C GLY A 427 -20.73 16.81 -2.63
#